data_AF-A0A076H4J0-F1
#
_entry.id   AF-A0A076H4J0-F1
#
_cell.length_a   1.000
_cell.length_b   1.000
_cell.length_c   1.000
_cell.angle_alpha   90.00
_cell.angle_beta   90.00
_cell.angle_gamma   90.00
#
_symmetry.space_group_name_H-M   'P 1'
#
loop_
_entity.id
_entity.type
_entity.pdbx_description
1 polymer ?
#
loop_
_entity_poly.entity_id
_entity_poly.type
_entity_poly.pdbx_seq_one_letter_code
_entity_poly.pdbx_strand_id
1 'polypeptide(L)'
;MRLLLHDMALMRQLRERDQGFSLLEMIVAVVIVGMTTAWAIPEFQRGTAQSKVDRYTKNVESGLFGIRALMGAYKESCEINFNSTSESGISFETSKFYQPSELLEVKQDDGSRRDNHALDDCIKEIQARAINQDFNPEQIRMVQLEGTRERNAVEVASTSASFSFTPPGTTANDNDMTILIRSTEALKPWATKGDGSSRLVTRCLEVTGNGQIFSGQWRDSQCREN
;
A
#
# COMPACT_ATOMS: atom_id res chain seq x y z
N MET A 1 57.04 30.72 -7.46
CA MET A 1 56.48 31.45 -6.30
C MET A 1 55.72 32.72 -6.72
N ARG A 2 54.81 32.62 -7.71
CA ARG A 2 53.92 33.71 -8.15
C ARG A 2 52.44 33.28 -8.27
N LEU A 3 52.17 31.98 -8.10
CA LEU A 3 50.82 31.38 -8.20
C LEU A 3 50.03 31.40 -6.88
N LEU A 4 50.69 31.45 -5.71
CA LEU A 4 50.00 31.48 -4.40
C LEU A 4 49.47 32.86 -3.99
N LEU A 5 49.84 33.94 -4.70
CA LEU A 5 49.39 35.30 -4.39
C LEU A 5 48.08 35.68 -5.11
N HIS A 6 47.69 34.97 -6.17
CA HIS A 6 46.42 35.21 -6.86
C HIS A 6 45.23 34.53 -6.16
N ASP A 7 45.42 33.34 -5.58
CA ASP A 7 44.35 32.65 -4.86
C ASP A 7 43.96 33.32 -3.53
N MET A 8 44.90 33.96 -2.84
CA MET A 8 44.60 34.71 -1.61
C MET A 8 43.84 36.02 -1.87
N ALA A 9 43.92 36.60 -3.07
CA ALA A 9 43.15 37.79 -3.44
C ALA A 9 41.69 37.44 -3.77
N LEU A 10 41.44 36.31 -4.43
CA LEU A 10 40.09 35.84 -4.75
C LEU A 10 39.33 35.41 -3.48
N MET A 11 40.02 34.75 -2.55
CA MET A 11 39.46 34.39 -1.22
C MET A 11 39.18 35.61 -0.32
N ARG A 12 39.83 36.76 -0.56
CA ARG A 12 39.56 38.01 0.17
C ARG A 12 38.35 38.77 -0.36
N GLN A 13 38.06 38.68 -1.67
CA GLN A 13 36.88 39.32 -2.26
C GLN A 13 35.55 38.66 -1.86
N LEU A 14 35.57 37.40 -1.44
CA LEU A 14 34.39 36.74 -0.87
C LEU A 14 34.16 37.06 0.62
N ARG A 15 35.09 37.78 1.26
CA ARG A 15 35.11 37.95 2.73
C ARG A 15 34.76 39.36 3.23
N GLU A 16 34.44 40.32 2.36
CA GLU A 16 34.06 41.68 2.79
C GLU A 16 32.86 42.25 2.01
N ARG A 17 31.71 41.56 2.12
CA ARG A 17 30.39 42.19 2.02
C ARG A 17 29.49 41.58 3.10
N ASP A 18 29.74 41.95 4.35
CA ASP A 18 28.74 41.83 5.43
C ASP A 18 27.64 42.87 5.20
N GLN A 19 26.91 42.75 4.10
CA GLN A 19 25.63 43.42 3.93
C GLN A 19 24.59 42.55 4.62
N GLY A 20 24.30 42.86 5.89
CA GLY A 20 23.19 42.27 6.61
C GLY A 20 21.86 42.59 5.91
N PHE A 21 20.89 41.69 6.02
CA PHE A 21 19.55 41.90 5.49
C PHE A 21 18.86 43.06 6.22
N SER A 22 18.22 43.94 5.46
CA SER A 22 17.31 44.94 6.03
C SER A 22 16.12 44.24 6.69
N LEU A 23 15.58 44.83 7.77
CA LEU A 23 14.37 44.34 8.43
C LEU A 23 13.19 44.22 7.44
N LEU A 24 13.11 45.13 6.46
CA LEU A 24 12.11 45.07 5.40
C LEU A 24 12.31 43.85 4.49
N GLU A 25 13.56 43.57 4.08
CA GLU A 25 13.88 42.41 3.23
C GLU A 25 13.56 41.10 3.93
N MET A 26 13.83 41.02 5.24
CA MET A 26 13.48 39.85 6.04
C MET A 26 11.96 39.65 6.11
N ILE A 27 11.18 40.71 6.34
CA ILE A 27 9.70 40.62 6.36
C ILE A 27 9.18 40.16 5.00
N VAL A 28 9.66 40.76 3.90
CA VAL A 28 9.26 40.37 2.54
C VAL A 28 9.61 38.91 2.27
N ALA A 29 10.81 38.46 2.66
CA ALA A 29 11.21 37.06 2.51
C ALA A 29 10.31 36.11 3.30
N VAL A 30 10.00 36.43 4.56
CA VAL A 30 9.11 35.61 5.40
C VAL A 30 7.70 35.53 4.81
N VAL A 31 7.16 36.64 4.28
CA VAL A 31 5.84 36.64 3.64
C VAL A 31 5.83 35.75 2.39
N ILE A 32 6.85 35.86 1.53
CA ILE A 32 6.96 35.01 0.32
C ILE A 32 7.07 33.53 0.70
N VAL A 33 7.94 33.19 1.66
CA VAL A 33 8.10 31.82 2.15
C VAL A 33 6.81 31.30 2.79
N GLY A 34 6.10 32.14 3.55
CA GLY A 34 4.80 31.79 4.15
C GLY A 34 3.74 31.48 3.08
N MET A 35 3.70 32.26 2.00
CA MET A 35 2.76 32.01 0.90
C MET A 35 3.11 30.73 0.14
N THR A 36 4.39 30.45 -0.15
CA THR A 36 4.77 29.25 -0.90
C THR A 36 4.58 27.97 -0.09
N THR A 37 4.90 28.00 1.21
CA THR A 37 4.74 26.83 2.10
C THR A 37 3.28 26.42 2.28
N ALA A 38 2.33 27.36 2.25
CA ALA A 38 0.90 27.09 2.36
C ALA A 38 0.38 26.15 1.25
N TRP A 39 0.99 26.17 0.06
CA TRP A 39 0.62 25.31 -1.07
C TRP A 39 1.50 24.05 -1.15
N ALA A 40 2.79 24.18 -0.83
CA ALA A 40 3.75 23.09 -0.97
C ALA A 40 3.53 21.97 0.07
N ILE A 41 3.19 22.31 1.32
CA ILE A 41 3.07 21.33 2.41
C ILE A 41 1.94 20.33 2.16
N PRO A 42 0.69 20.75 1.83
CA PRO A 42 -0.39 19.80 1.55
C PRO A 42 -0.07 18.88 0.38
N GLU A 43 0.57 19.40 -0.67
CA GLU A 43 0.93 18.60 -1.84
C GLU A 43 1.99 17.55 -1.50
N PHE A 44 3.01 17.92 -0.72
CA PHE A 44 4.01 16.98 -0.23
C PHE A 44 3.40 15.88 0.65
N GLN A 45 2.48 16.25 1.55
CA GLN A 45 1.75 15.28 2.38
C GLN A 45 0.94 14.31 1.53
N ARG A 46 0.23 14.82 0.51
CA ARG A 46 -0.51 14.00 -0.45
C ARG A 46 0.38 13.02 -1.20
N GLY A 47 1.50 13.50 -1.75
CA GLY A 47 2.47 12.65 -2.44
C GLY A 47 3.01 11.55 -1.54
N THR A 48 3.33 11.88 -0.28
CA THR A 48 3.83 10.91 0.69
C THR A 48 2.78 9.87 1.07
N ALA A 49 1.54 10.28 1.35
CA ALA A 49 0.44 9.38 1.68
C ALA A 49 0.10 8.46 0.51
N GLN A 50 0.02 9.01 -0.71
CA GLN A 50 -0.24 8.23 -1.92
C GLN A 50 0.87 7.21 -2.19
N SER A 51 2.13 7.60 -1.99
CA SER A 51 3.27 6.70 -2.18
C SER A 51 3.23 5.49 -1.23
N LYS A 52 2.72 5.65 -0.01
CA LYS A 52 2.52 4.52 0.93
C LYS A 52 1.43 3.56 0.43
N VAL A 53 0.31 4.09 -0.07
CA VAL A 53 -0.76 3.30 -0.69
C VAL A 53 -0.22 2.53 -1.89
N ASP A 54 0.55 3.18 -2.75
CA ASP A 54 1.10 2.57 -3.97
C ASP A 54 2.10 1.45 -3.65
N ARG A 55 2.99 1.66 -2.66
CA ARG A 55 3.91 0.61 -2.19
C ARG A 55 3.16 -0.58 -1.60
N TYR A 56 2.15 -0.33 -0.77
CA TYR A 56 1.35 -1.40 -0.18
C TYR A 56 0.57 -2.16 -1.27
N THR A 57 0.04 -1.46 -2.27
CA THR A 57 -0.64 -2.06 -3.42
C THR A 57 0.29 -3.02 -4.17
N LYS A 58 1.52 -2.60 -4.48
CA LYS A 58 2.50 -3.48 -5.14
C LYS A 58 2.90 -4.69 -4.29
N ASN A 59 2.91 -4.52 -2.97
CA ASN A 59 3.18 -5.61 -2.03
C ASN A 59 2.06 -6.67 -2.05
N VAL A 60 0.78 -6.23 -2.07
CA VAL A 60 -0.38 -7.13 -2.19
C VAL A 60 -0.43 -7.79 -3.57
N GLU A 61 -0.20 -7.02 -4.64
CA GLU A 61 -0.17 -7.54 -6.02
C GLU A 61 0.86 -8.68 -6.17
N SER A 62 2.06 -8.49 -5.64
CA SER A 62 3.11 -9.51 -5.63
C SER A 62 2.70 -10.78 -4.87
N GLY A 63 2.02 -10.63 -3.72
CA GLY A 63 1.52 -11.77 -2.96
C GLY A 63 0.43 -12.56 -3.70
N LEU A 64 -0.51 -11.87 -4.36
CA LEU A 64 -1.52 -12.52 -5.21
C LEU A 64 -0.90 -13.29 -6.38
N PHE A 65 0.09 -12.71 -7.06
CA PHE A 65 0.85 -13.43 -8.10
C PHE A 65 1.59 -14.64 -7.52
N GLY A 66 2.15 -14.52 -6.32
CA GLY A 66 2.78 -15.62 -5.59
C GLY A 66 1.80 -16.77 -5.32
N ILE A 67 0.63 -16.49 -4.75
CA ILE A 67 -0.41 -17.49 -4.48
C ILE A 67 -0.81 -18.19 -5.79
N ARG A 68 -1.12 -17.44 -6.85
CA ARG A 68 -1.50 -18.01 -8.15
C ARG A 68 -0.41 -18.93 -8.71
N ALA A 69 0.86 -18.52 -8.63
CA ALA A 69 1.98 -19.33 -9.10
C ALA A 69 2.12 -20.63 -8.28
N LEU A 70 1.94 -20.57 -6.96
CA LEU A 70 1.98 -21.74 -6.08
C LEU A 70 0.84 -22.71 -6.41
N MET A 71 -0.37 -22.23 -6.70
CA MET A 71 -1.49 -23.09 -7.12
C MET A 71 -1.20 -23.81 -8.44
N GLY A 72 -0.57 -23.10 -9.38
CA GLY A 72 -0.07 -23.69 -10.62
C GLY A 72 0.99 -24.77 -10.42
N ALA A 73 1.85 -24.61 -9.41
CA ALA A 73 2.93 -25.54 -9.09
C ALA A 73 2.44 -26.77 -8.34
N TYR A 74 1.63 -26.59 -7.29
CA TYR A 74 1.14 -27.69 -6.44
C TYR A 74 -0.04 -28.44 -7.02
N LYS A 75 -0.70 -27.89 -8.06
CA LYS A 75 -1.91 -28.46 -8.67
C LYS A 75 -3.08 -28.60 -7.69
N GLU A 76 -3.11 -27.73 -6.68
CA GLU A 76 -4.20 -27.62 -5.71
C GLU A 76 -4.92 -26.29 -5.87
N SER A 77 -6.18 -26.23 -5.40
CA SER A 77 -6.92 -24.98 -5.28
C SER A 77 -6.65 -24.29 -3.94
N CYS A 78 -6.83 -22.97 -3.89
CA CYS A 78 -6.70 -22.18 -2.68
C CYS A 78 -7.83 -21.16 -2.61
N GLU A 79 -8.69 -21.31 -1.61
CA GLU A 79 -9.72 -20.33 -1.30
C GLU A 79 -9.18 -19.26 -0.34
N ILE A 80 -9.38 -18.01 -0.72
CA ILE A 80 -9.27 -16.82 0.11
C ILE A 80 -10.65 -16.56 0.69
N ASN A 81 -10.81 -16.65 2.00
CA ASN A 81 -12.07 -16.50 2.68
C ASN A 81 -12.01 -15.35 3.71
N PHE A 82 -12.49 -14.17 3.36
CA PHE A 82 -12.49 -13.02 4.28
C PHE A 82 -13.49 -13.15 5.42
N ASN A 83 -14.53 -13.98 5.29
CA ASN A 83 -15.46 -14.24 6.39
C ASN A 83 -14.80 -15.01 7.53
N SER A 84 -13.73 -15.77 7.27
CA SER A 84 -13.04 -16.51 8.33
C SER A 84 -12.36 -15.57 9.31
N THR A 85 -11.92 -14.37 8.92
CA THR A 85 -11.05 -13.43 9.68
C THR A 85 -11.57 -12.87 11.02
N SER A 86 -12.68 -13.37 11.55
CA SER A 86 -13.35 -12.92 12.78
C SER A 86 -12.64 -13.32 14.09
N GLU A 87 -11.33 -13.12 14.21
CA GLU A 87 -10.66 -13.20 15.53
C GLU A 87 -11.04 -12.01 16.43
N SER A 88 -11.29 -10.84 15.83
CA SER A 88 -11.66 -9.62 16.55
C SER A 88 -13.16 -9.52 16.90
N GLY A 89 -13.96 -10.57 16.60
CA GLY A 89 -15.42 -10.53 16.71
C GLY A 89 -16.10 -9.59 15.70
N ILE A 90 -15.37 -9.13 14.67
CA ILE A 90 -15.88 -8.25 13.64
C ILE A 90 -16.40 -9.09 12.48
N SER A 91 -17.68 -8.92 12.15
CA SER A 91 -18.26 -9.53 10.94
C SER A 91 -17.70 -8.84 9.70
N PHE A 92 -17.24 -9.63 8.73
CA PHE A 92 -16.81 -9.12 7.44
C PHE A 92 -18.00 -8.51 6.70
N GLU A 93 -17.80 -7.31 6.16
CA GLU A 93 -18.74 -6.60 5.30
C GLU A 93 -18.02 -6.22 4.00
N THR A 94 -18.65 -6.51 2.87
CA THR A 94 -18.12 -6.15 1.55
C THR A 94 -17.95 -4.64 1.44
N SER A 95 -16.83 -4.20 0.87
CA SER A 95 -16.46 -2.79 0.67
C SER A 95 -16.31 -1.96 1.97
N LYS A 96 -16.30 -2.60 3.14
CA LYS A 96 -15.89 -1.96 4.39
C LYS A 96 -14.38 -2.00 4.53
N PHE A 97 -13.81 -0.88 4.97
CA PHE A 97 -12.37 -0.73 5.14
C PHE A 97 -11.94 -1.18 6.55
N TYR A 98 -10.89 -1.99 6.58
CA TYR A 98 -10.28 -2.59 7.76
C TYR A 98 -8.78 -2.27 7.82
N GLN A 99 -8.15 -2.47 8.97
CA GLN A 99 -6.70 -2.50 9.03
C GLN A 99 -6.17 -3.73 8.28
N PRO A 100 -5.01 -3.65 7.62
CA PRO A 100 -4.54 -4.79 6.83
C PRO A 100 -4.23 -6.03 7.66
N SER A 101 -3.84 -5.88 8.92
CA SER A 101 -3.66 -6.98 9.87
C SER A 101 -4.95 -7.76 10.16
N GLU A 102 -6.11 -7.11 10.02
CA GLU A 102 -7.41 -7.75 10.26
C GLU A 102 -7.83 -8.57 9.06
N LEU A 103 -7.53 -8.12 7.83
CA LEU A 103 -8.08 -8.69 6.60
C LEU A 103 -7.08 -9.46 5.73
N LEU A 104 -5.90 -8.91 5.45
CA LEU A 104 -4.97 -9.42 4.43
C LEU A 104 -3.71 -10.08 4.99
N GLU A 105 -3.18 -9.56 6.10
CA GLU A 105 -1.95 -10.09 6.69
C GLU A 105 -2.23 -11.32 7.55
N VAL A 106 -1.25 -12.22 7.53
CA VAL A 106 -1.30 -13.51 8.22
C VAL A 106 -0.53 -13.45 9.54
N LYS A 107 0.45 -12.54 9.69
CA LYS A 107 1.18 -12.31 10.93
C LYS A 107 0.54 -11.24 11.81
N GLN A 108 0.69 -11.45 13.10
CA GLN A 108 0.36 -10.51 14.17
C GLN A 108 1.52 -9.53 14.41
N ASP A 109 1.28 -8.52 15.25
CA ASP A 109 2.27 -7.50 15.61
C ASP A 109 3.51 -8.06 16.34
N ASP A 110 3.36 -9.18 17.03
CA ASP A 110 4.45 -9.89 17.69
C ASP A 110 5.26 -10.80 16.74
N GLY A 111 4.88 -10.83 15.46
CA GLY A 111 5.48 -11.68 14.42
C GLY A 111 5.01 -13.12 14.41
N SER A 112 4.15 -13.51 15.35
CA SER A 112 3.48 -14.81 15.35
C SER A 112 2.47 -14.89 14.21
N ARG A 113 2.12 -16.11 13.83
CA ARG A 113 1.07 -16.35 12.83
C ARG A 113 -0.29 -16.23 13.51
N ARG A 114 -1.24 -15.63 12.82
CA ARG A 114 -2.64 -15.61 13.22
C ARG A 114 -3.25 -17.00 13.01
N ASP A 115 -4.06 -17.47 13.95
CA ASP A 115 -4.69 -18.79 13.85
C ASP A 115 -5.87 -18.75 12.87
N ASN A 116 -6.54 -17.59 12.77
CA ASN A 116 -7.69 -17.40 11.90
C ASN A 116 -7.49 -16.23 10.94
N HIS A 117 -7.19 -16.55 9.69
CA HIS A 117 -6.95 -15.58 8.63
C HIS A 117 -7.54 -16.06 7.30
N ALA A 118 -7.61 -15.17 6.31
CA ALA A 118 -8.31 -15.44 5.05
C ALA A 118 -7.72 -16.57 4.20
N LEU A 119 -6.55 -17.11 4.56
CA LEU A 119 -5.85 -18.18 3.82
C LEU A 119 -5.74 -19.47 4.64
N ASP A 120 -6.39 -19.53 5.81
CA ASP A 120 -6.20 -20.60 6.78
C ASP A 120 -6.62 -21.96 6.20
N ASP A 121 -7.83 -22.05 5.64
CA ASP A 121 -8.36 -23.25 5.00
C ASP A 121 -7.46 -23.71 3.82
N CYS A 122 -7.05 -22.77 2.97
CA CYS A 122 -6.14 -23.03 1.85
C CYS A 122 -4.81 -23.66 2.31
N ILE A 123 -4.24 -23.13 3.38
CA ILE A 123 -2.94 -23.59 3.87
C ILE A 123 -3.07 -24.96 4.55
N LYS A 124 -4.13 -25.17 5.34
CA LYS A 124 -4.44 -26.47 5.94
C LYS A 124 -4.69 -27.54 4.89
N GLU A 125 -5.42 -27.22 3.83
CA GLU A 125 -5.71 -28.16 2.74
C GLU A 125 -4.42 -28.60 2.01
N ILE A 126 -3.56 -27.64 1.66
CA ILE A 126 -2.30 -27.95 0.98
C ILE A 126 -1.37 -28.74 1.91
N GLN A 127 -1.29 -28.38 3.20
CA GLN A 127 -0.51 -29.15 4.19
C GLN A 127 -0.99 -30.59 4.33
N ALA A 128 -2.31 -30.82 4.38
CA ALA A 128 -2.89 -32.14 4.55
C ALA A 128 -2.66 -33.04 3.33
N ARG A 129 -2.63 -32.46 2.12
CA ARG A 129 -2.40 -33.16 0.86
C ARG A 129 -0.94 -33.28 0.46
N ALA A 130 -0.08 -32.43 1.01
CA ALA A 130 1.36 -32.45 0.78
C ALA A 130 1.98 -33.74 1.35
N ILE A 131 1.97 -34.78 0.52
CA ILE A 131 2.84 -35.97 0.65
C ILE A 131 4.32 -35.57 0.42
N ASN A 132 4.57 -34.34 -0.07
CA ASN A 132 5.89 -33.79 -0.38
C ASN A 132 6.43 -32.88 0.75
N GLN A 133 7.59 -33.24 1.29
CA GLN A 133 8.26 -32.60 2.44
C GLN A 133 8.75 -31.16 2.20
N ASP A 134 8.59 -30.60 0.99
CA ASP A 134 9.14 -29.29 0.60
C ASP A 134 8.11 -28.14 0.60
N PHE A 135 6.86 -28.40 0.97
CA PHE A 135 5.86 -27.32 1.11
C PHE A 135 6.19 -26.44 2.32
N ASN A 136 6.44 -25.15 2.09
CA ASN A 136 6.54 -24.17 3.15
C ASN A 136 5.23 -23.32 3.22
N PRO A 137 4.38 -23.55 4.24
CA PRO A 137 3.14 -22.79 4.47
C PRO A 137 3.34 -21.28 4.57
N GLU A 138 4.52 -20.84 4.96
CA GLU A 138 4.86 -19.42 5.07
C GLU A 138 4.96 -18.72 3.71
N GLN A 139 5.02 -19.47 2.60
CA GLN A 139 5.07 -18.91 1.25
C GLN A 139 3.69 -18.46 0.75
N ILE A 140 2.60 -19.00 1.30
CA ILE A 140 1.24 -18.61 0.93
C ILE A 140 0.83 -17.39 1.76
N ARG A 141 0.91 -16.21 1.14
CA ARG A 141 0.54 -14.92 1.73
C ARG A 141 0.05 -13.94 0.67
N MET A 142 -0.99 -13.17 1.00
CA MET A 142 -1.47 -12.09 0.13
C MET A 142 -0.56 -10.87 0.19
N VAL A 143 0.18 -10.69 1.28
CA VAL A 143 1.08 -9.56 1.50
C VAL A 143 2.49 -10.11 1.67
N GLN A 144 3.42 -9.77 0.78
CA GLN A 144 4.77 -10.35 0.82
C GLN A 144 5.61 -9.82 1.99
N LEU A 145 5.42 -8.55 2.34
CA LEU A 145 6.07 -7.87 3.47
C LEU A 145 5.01 -7.39 4.47
N GLU A 146 4.77 -8.19 5.50
CA GLU A 146 3.79 -7.89 6.58
C GLU A 146 4.44 -7.06 7.71
N GLY A 147 3.62 -6.40 8.53
CA GLY A 147 4.13 -5.60 9.66
C GLY A 147 4.96 -4.37 9.26
N THR A 148 4.85 -3.92 8.01
CA THR A 148 5.57 -2.74 7.52
C THR A 148 4.98 -1.43 8.05
N ARG A 149 5.72 -0.32 7.94
CA ARG A 149 5.18 1.01 8.31
C ARG A 149 4.04 1.44 7.40
N GLU A 150 4.05 0.99 6.16
CA GLU A 150 3.00 1.21 5.17
C GLU A 150 1.66 0.65 5.63
N ARG A 151 1.64 -0.51 6.32
CA ARG A 151 0.44 -1.14 6.87
C ARG A 151 -0.40 -0.15 7.67
N ASN A 152 0.21 0.60 8.58
CA ASN A 152 -0.48 1.52 9.48
C ASN A 152 -0.94 2.81 8.78
N ALA A 153 -0.54 3.03 7.53
CA ALA A 153 -0.90 4.21 6.74
C ALA A 153 -2.02 3.93 5.73
N VAL A 154 -2.50 2.69 5.65
CA VAL A 154 -3.51 2.25 4.69
C VAL A 154 -4.64 1.51 5.37
N GLU A 155 -5.77 1.47 4.71
CA GLU A 155 -6.90 0.61 5.03
C GLU A 155 -7.25 -0.18 3.78
N VAL A 156 -7.79 -1.38 4.00
CA VAL A 156 -8.09 -2.32 2.92
C VAL A 156 -9.53 -2.81 3.00
N ALA A 157 -10.14 -3.04 1.85
CA ALA A 157 -11.47 -3.64 1.74
C ALA A 157 -11.47 -4.69 0.64
N SER A 158 -12.41 -5.64 0.71
CA SER A 158 -12.69 -6.56 -0.40
C SER A 158 -14.13 -6.38 -0.88
N THR A 159 -14.34 -6.48 -2.19
CA THR A 159 -15.68 -6.48 -2.82
C THR A 159 -16.37 -7.83 -2.75
N SER A 160 -15.63 -8.90 -2.44
CA SER A 160 -16.12 -10.28 -2.38
C SER A 160 -15.74 -10.90 -1.03
N ALA A 161 -16.59 -11.74 -0.47
CA ALA A 161 -16.34 -12.43 0.80
C ALA A 161 -15.38 -13.60 0.67
N SER A 162 -15.38 -14.29 -0.48
CA SER A 162 -14.38 -15.29 -0.79
C SER A 162 -14.01 -15.33 -2.28
N PHE A 163 -12.87 -15.92 -2.57
CA PHE A 163 -12.33 -16.06 -3.92
C PHE A 163 -11.39 -17.27 -3.98
N SER A 164 -11.50 -18.12 -5.00
CA SER A 164 -10.68 -19.32 -5.09
C SER A 164 -9.81 -19.34 -6.34
N PHE A 165 -8.51 -19.54 -6.16
CA PHE A 165 -7.58 -19.87 -7.22
C PHE A 165 -7.62 -21.38 -7.48
N THR A 166 -7.72 -21.76 -8.75
CA THR A 166 -7.65 -23.17 -9.18
C THR A 166 -6.27 -23.49 -9.77
N PRO A 167 -5.90 -24.79 -9.93
CA PRO A 167 -4.63 -25.21 -10.52
C PRO A 167 -4.24 -24.59 -11.87
N PRO A 168 -5.15 -24.38 -12.86
CA PRO A 168 -4.79 -23.65 -14.08
C PRO A 168 -4.57 -22.14 -13.86
N GLY A 169 -4.74 -21.66 -12.63
CA GLY A 169 -4.63 -20.27 -12.26
C GLY A 169 -5.85 -19.44 -12.62
N THR A 170 -6.96 -20.07 -13.01
CA THR A 170 -8.30 -19.45 -13.18
C THR A 170 -9.07 -19.53 -11.87
N THR A 171 -10.27 -18.97 -11.80
CA THR A 171 -11.11 -19.05 -10.60
C THR A 171 -12.07 -20.23 -10.66
N ALA A 172 -12.55 -20.66 -9.49
CA ALA A 172 -13.69 -21.57 -9.39
C ALA A 172 -15.05 -20.82 -9.36
N ASN A 173 -15.02 -19.51 -9.10
CA ASN A 173 -16.19 -18.64 -8.98
C ASN A 173 -16.23 -17.70 -10.19
N ASP A 174 -17.36 -17.60 -10.89
CA ASP A 174 -17.53 -16.72 -12.07
C ASP A 174 -17.41 -15.21 -11.78
N ASN A 175 -17.11 -14.82 -10.53
CA ASN A 175 -17.06 -13.43 -10.09
C ASN A 175 -15.63 -12.97 -9.85
N ASP A 176 -15.38 -11.72 -10.22
CA ASP A 176 -14.12 -11.05 -9.94
C ASP A 176 -14.01 -10.70 -8.44
N MET A 177 -12.79 -10.62 -7.93
CA MET A 177 -12.48 -10.09 -6.61
C MET A 177 -11.67 -8.82 -6.77
N THR A 178 -12.19 -7.72 -6.24
CA THR A 178 -11.43 -6.47 -6.10
C THR A 178 -11.05 -6.22 -4.65
N ILE A 179 -9.75 -6.04 -4.40
CA ILE A 179 -9.20 -5.50 -3.15
C ILE A 179 -9.01 -3.99 -3.32
N LEU A 180 -9.61 -3.21 -2.44
CA LEU A 180 -9.47 -1.76 -2.38
C LEU A 180 -8.43 -1.38 -1.34
N ILE A 181 -7.57 -0.42 -1.67
CA ILE A 181 -6.50 0.05 -0.79
C ILE A 181 -6.54 1.58 -0.79
N ARG A 182 -6.78 2.18 0.37
CA ARG A 182 -6.80 3.64 0.53
C ARG A 182 -5.92 4.07 1.68
N SER A 183 -5.60 5.36 1.74
CA SER A 183 -4.89 5.90 2.91
C SER A 183 -5.83 6.08 4.09
N THR A 184 -5.36 5.80 5.31
CA THR A 184 -6.03 6.19 6.57
C THR A 184 -6.24 7.71 6.68
N GLU A 185 -5.51 8.48 5.88
CA GLU A 185 -5.56 9.94 5.85
C GLU A 185 -6.57 10.51 4.85
N ALA A 186 -7.31 9.66 4.11
CA ALA A 186 -8.22 10.07 3.04
C ALA A 186 -9.31 11.07 3.48
N LEU A 187 -9.68 11.08 4.76
CA LEU A 187 -10.69 11.96 5.33
C LEU A 187 -10.11 13.17 6.09
N LYS A 188 -8.78 13.34 6.10
CA LYS A 188 -8.16 14.50 6.78
C LYS A 188 -8.45 15.81 6.03
N PRO A 189 -8.50 16.96 6.72
CA PRO A 189 -8.82 18.26 6.08
C PRO A 189 -7.88 18.64 4.92
N TRP A 190 -6.59 18.33 5.01
CA TRP A 190 -5.62 18.61 3.94
C TRP A 190 -5.76 17.65 2.74
N ALA A 191 -6.39 16.50 2.97
CA ALA A 191 -6.60 15.45 1.97
C ALA A 191 -8.00 15.53 1.36
N THR A 192 -8.88 16.44 1.79
CA THR A 192 -10.26 16.56 1.30
C THR A 192 -10.42 17.77 0.38
N LYS A 193 -11.39 17.68 -0.53
CA LYS A 193 -11.83 18.78 -1.41
C LYS A 193 -12.95 19.56 -0.73
N GLY A 194 -13.35 20.68 -1.34
CA GLY A 194 -14.44 21.51 -0.83
C GLY A 194 -15.81 20.81 -0.79
N ASP A 195 -15.98 19.74 -1.57
CA ASP A 195 -17.17 18.87 -1.59
C ASP A 195 -17.10 17.71 -0.58
N GLY A 196 -16.04 17.63 0.23
CA GLY A 196 -15.79 16.55 1.18
C GLY A 196 -15.16 15.29 0.57
N SER A 197 -14.98 15.23 -0.76
CA SER A 197 -14.35 14.08 -1.40
C SER A 197 -12.84 14.02 -1.09
N SER A 198 -12.28 12.82 -0.98
CA SER A 198 -10.82 12.65 -0.87
C SER A 198 -10.11 13.13 -2.15
N ARG A 199 -8.95 13.76 -1.97
CA ARG A 199 -7.93 14.08 -2.98
C ARG A 199 -6.89 12.97 -3.13
N LEU A 200 -6.86 12.02 -2.20
CA LEU A 200 -6.05 10.81 -2.26
C LEU A 200 -6.79 9.74 -3.07
N VAL A 201 -6.05 9.04 -3.92
CA VAL A 201 -6.60 8.03 -4.82
C VAL A 201 -6.69 6.70 -4.08
N THR A 202 -7.85 6.07 -4.14
CA THR A 202 -8.02 4.67 -3.73
C THR A 202 -7.50 3.78 -4.86
N ARG A 203 -6.53 2.92 -4.55
CA ARG A 203 -6.04 1.90 -5.46
C ARG A 203 -6.94 0.68 -5.40
N CYS A 204 -6.95 -0.07 -6.48
CA CYS A 204 -7.63 -1.36 -6.56
C CYS A 204 -6.69 -2.41 -7.14
N LEU A 205 -6.88 -3.64 -6.70
CA LEU A 205 -6.32 -4.84 -7.28
C LEU A 205 -7.49 -5.74 -7.64
N GLU A 206 -7.64 -6.02 -8.93
CA GLU A 206 -8.70 -6.88 -9.42
C GLU A 206 -8.10 -8.22 -9.85
N VAL A 207 -8.69 -9.29 -9.35
CA VAL A 207 -8.46 -10.64 -9.82
C VAL A 207 -9.73 -11.11 -10.52
N THR A 208 -9.62 -11.28 -11.83
CA THR A 208 -10.78 -11.64 -12.65
C THR A 208 -11.08 -13.14 -12.60
N GLY A 209 -12.26 -13.56 -13.05
CA GLY A 209 -12.66 -14.96 -13.17
C GLY A 209 -11.71 -15.85 -14.01
N ASN A 210 -10.97 -15.26 -14.95
CA ASN A 210 -9.96 -15.98 -15.73
C ASN A 210 -8.58 -16.02 -15.03
N GLY A 211 -8.46 -15.44 -13.84
CA GLY A 211 -7.24 -15.39 -13.04
C GLY A 211 -6.24 -14.31 -13.42
N GLN A 212 -6.59 -13.38 -14.31
CA GLN A 212 -5.78 -12.19 -14.55
C GLN A 212 -5.81 -11.29 -13.31
N ILE A 213 -4.63 -10.81 -12.91
CA ILE A 213 -4.42 -9.90 -11.79
C ILE A 213 -3.90 -8.60 -12.38
N PHE A 214 -4.56 -7.48 -12.08
CA PHE A 214 -4.08 -6.16 -12.46
C PHE A 214 -4.34 -5.13 -11.36
N SER A 215 -3.59 -4.02 -11.42
CA SER A 215 -3.68 -2.91 -10.47
C SER A 215 -4.19 -1.64 -11.16
N GLY A 216 -5.00 -0.86 -10.44
CA GLY A 216 -5.64 0.32 -11.00
C GLY A 216 -6.05 1.37 -9.98
N GLN A 217 -6.94 2.26 -10.40
CA GLN A 217 -7.61 3.24 -9.56
C GLN A 217 -9.08 2.86 -9.41
N TRP A 218 -9.58 2.92 -8.19
CA TRP A 218 -11.00 2.73 -7.92
C TRP A 218 -11.78 4.01 -8.23
N ARG A 219 -12.63 3.98 -9.26
CA ARG A 219 -13.50 5.10 -9.67
C ARG A 219 -14.83 4.56 -10.19
N ASP A 220 -15.92 5.26 -9.88
CA ASP A 220 -17.26 4.91 -10.34
C ASP A 220 -17.64 3.44 -10.07
N SER A 221 -17.23 2.94 -8.90
CA SER A 221 -17.41 1.53 -8.49
C SER A 221 -16.75 0.49 -9.41
N GLN A 222 -15.67 0.88 -10.10
CA GLN A 222 -14.89 0.00 -10.98
C GLN A 222 -13.39 0.17 -10.77
N CYS A 223 -12.65 -0.92 -10.96
CA CYS A 223 -11.20 -0.87 -11.02
C CYS A 223 -10.75 -0.50 -12.44
N ARG A 224 -10.17 0.70 -12.61
CA ARG A 224 -9.66 1.14 -13.91
C ARG A 224 -8.15 1.04 -13.96
N GLU A 225 -7.65 0.27 -14.91
CA GLU A 225 -6.22 0.22 -15.21
C GLU A 225 -5.72 1.63 -15.60
N ASN A 226 -4.49 1.93 -15.20
CA ASN A 226 -3.86 3.22 -15.42
C ASN A 226 -3.45 3.44 -16.87
#